data_AF-A0A2E3BGD2-F1
#
_entry.id   AF-A0A2E3BGD2-F1
#
_cell.length_a   1.000
_cell.length_b   1.000
_cell.length_c   1.000
_cell.angle_alpha   90.00
_cell.angle_beta   90.00
_cell.angle_gamma   90.00
#
_symmetry.space_group_name_H-M   'P 1'
#
loop_
_entity.id
_entity.type
_entity.pdbx_description
1 polymer ?
#
loop_
_entity_poly.entity_id
_entity_poly.type
_entity_poly.pdbx_seq_one_letter_code
_entity_poly.pdbx_strand_id
1 'polypeptide(L)' 'GKNVIIAAHGNSLRALCKLLFNISNENINKLEIPTGNPLLVKLDSDLKFISAYYLDETRAQTIIQNK' A
#
# COMPACT_ATOMS: atom_id res chain seq x y z
N GLY A 1 -8.48 -15.24 -8.97
CA GLY A 1 -7.64 -15.28 -7.75
C GLY A 1 -8.51 -15.23 -6.52
N LYS A 2 -7.92 -15.31 -5.31
CA LYS A 2 -8.63 -15.11 -4.04
C LYS A 2 -8.44 -13.66 -3.56
N ASN A 3 -9.43 -13.10 -2.88
CA ASN A 3 -9.26 -11.86 -2.13
C ASN A 3 -8.50 -12.16 -0.83
N VAL A 4 -7.40 -11.46 -0.58
CA VAL A 4 -6.54 -11.67 0.59
C VAL A 4 -6.60 -10.44 1.49
N ILE A 5 -6.75 -10.66 2.79
CA ILE A 5 -6.65 -9.62 3.82
C ILE A 5 -5.34 -9.83 4.59
N ILE A 6 -4.57 -8.77 4.77
CA ILE A 6 -3.33 -8.76 5.54
C ILE A 6 -3.49 -7.78 6.70
N ALA A 7 -3.41 -8.29 7.93
CA ALA A 7 -3.39 -7.48 9.14
C ALA A 7 -2.00 -7.58 9.79
N ALA A 8 -1.29 -6.46 9.88
CA ALA A 8 0.08 -6.39 10.38
C ALA A 8 0.37 -5.01 10.98
N HIS A 9 1.64 -4.76 11.35
CA HIS A 9 2.10 -3.49 11.90
C HIS A 9 2.68 -2.57 10.82
N GLY A 10 2.83 -1.28 11.15
CA GLY A 10 3.23 -0.23 10.21
C GLY A 10 4.54 -0.52 9.46
N ASN A 11 5.57 -1.06 10.11
CA ASN A 11 6.85 -1.35 9.44
C ASN A 11 6.72 -2.49 8.41
N SER A 12 6.03 -3.56 8.78
CA SER A 12 5.80 -4.70 7.89
C SER A 12 4.93 -4.31 6.69
N LEU A 13 3.88 -3.50 6.92
CA LEU A 13 3.02 -2.99 5.85
C LEU A 13 3.78 -2.02 4.93
N ARG A 14 4.64 -1.15 5.47
CA ARG A 14 5.50 -0.28 4.67
C ARG A 14 6.48 -1.07 3.81
N ALA A 15 7.10 -2.12 4.36
CA ALA A 15 7.98 -3.00 3.59
C ALA A 15 7.23 -3.70 2.43
N LEU A 16 5.99 -4.16 2.67
CA LEU A 16 5.15 -4.73 1.62
C LEU A 16 4.77 -3.70 0.54
N CYS A 17 4.34 -2.51 0.95
CA CYS A 17 3.99 -1.43 0.03
C CYS A 17 5.20 -0.97 -0.80
N LYS A 18 6.40 -0.95 -0.19
CA LYS A 18 7.65 -0.66 -0.90
C LYS A 18 7.87 -1.61 -2.08
N LEU A 19 7.66 -2.90 -1.86
CA LEU A 19 7.79 -3.93 -2.90
C LEU A 19 6.71 -3.77 -3.98
N LEU A 20 5.44 -3.64 -3.58
CA LEU A 20 4.31 -3.58 -4.50
C LEU A 20 4.29 -2.30 -5.34
N PHE A 21 4.60 -1.15 -4.72
CA PHE A 21 4.55 0.17 -5.37
C PHE A 21 5.92 0.64 -5.87
N ASN A 22 6.91 -0.25 -5.82
CA ASN A 22 8.30 0.00 -6.24
C ASN A 22 8.90 1.27 -5.62
N ILE A 23 8.67 1.54 -4.33
CA ILE A 23 9.12 2.77 -3.65
C ILE A 23 10.62 2.69 -3.35
N SER A 24 11.34 3.79 -3.56
CA SER A 24 12.78 3.85 -3.33
C SER A 24 13.11 3.90 -1.83
N ASN A 25 14.37 3.61 -1.49
CA ASN A 25 14.84 3.70 -0.10
C ASN A 25 14.76 5.12 0.45
N GLU A 26 14.90 6.13 -0.40
CA GLU A 26 14.88 7.54 -0.01
C GLU A 26 13.44 8.01 0.22
N ASN A 27 12.47 7.44 -0.49
CA ASN A 27 11.06 7.82 -0.42
C ASN A 27 10.25 7.00 0.60
N ILE A 28 10.74 5.83 1.05
CA ILE A 28 9.98 4.97 1.97
C ILE A 28 9.65 5.67 3.30
N ASN A 29 10.51 6.59 3.75
CA ASN A 29 10.30 7.34 4.99
C ASN A 29 9.12 8.31 4.92
N LYS A 30 8.64 8.63 3.71
CA LYS A 30 7.47 9.49 3.49
C LYS A 30 6.17 8.70 3.45
N LEU A 31 6.24 7.37 3.34
CA LEU A 31 5.05 6.52 3.27
C LEU A 31 4.46 6.36 4.68
N GLU A 32 3.31 6.98 4.90
CA GLU A 32 2.52 6.83 6.12
C GLU A 32 1.28 5.97 5.85
N ILE A 33 1.02 5.01 6.74
CA ILE A 33 -0.16 4.14 6.67
C ILE A 33 -1.04 4.44 7.89
N PRO A 34 -2.26 4.97 7.69
CA PRO A 34 -3.17 5.30 8.77
C PRO A 34 -3.65 4.01 9.46
N THR A 35 -3.79 4.07 10.78
CA THR A 35 -4.31 2.95 11.56
C THR A 35 -5.79 2.72 11.26
N GLY A 36 -6.24 1.47 11.11
CA GLY A 36 -7.67 1.15 11.01
C GLY A 36 -8.40 1.73 9.79
N ASN A 37 -7.68 2.07 8.70
CA ASN A 37 -8.27 2.38 7.40
C ASN A 37 -7.72 1.37 6.37
N PRO A 38 -8.54 0.42 5.88
CA PRO A 38 -8.07 -0.59 4.93
C PRO A 38 -7.61 0.05 3.61
N LEU A 39 -6.41 -0.34 3.17
CA LEU A 39 -5.86 0.01 1.85
C LEU A 39 -6.20 -1.12 0.88
N LEU A 40 -7.10 -0.88 -0.07
CA LEU A 40 -7.38 -1.82 -1.15
C LEU A 40 -6.29 -1.69 -2.21
N VAL A 41 -5.61 -2.81 -2.52
CA VAL A 41 -4.61 -2.87 -3.58
C VAL A 41 -5.10 -3.81 -4.67
N LYS A 42 -5.14 -3.32 -5.92
CA LYS A 42 -5.42 -4.14 -7.09
C LYS A 42 -4.12 -4.51 -7.78
N LEU A 43 -3.98 -5.81 -8.05
CA LEU A 43 -2.86 -6.40 -8.79
C LEU A 43 -3.39 -7.09 -10.05
N ASP A 44 -2.55 -7.18 -11.08
CA ASP A 44 -2.83 -7.99 -12.28
C ASP A 44 -2.51 -9.47 -12.05
N SER A 45 -2.63 -10.28 -13.10
CA SER A 45 -2.32 -11.72 -13.07
C SER A 45 -0.85 -12.02 -12.77
N ASP A 46 0.06 -11.08 -13.04
CA ASP A 46 1.50 -11.19 -12.82
C ASP A 46 1.93 -10.54 -11.49
N LEU A 47 0.96 -10.27 -10.62
CA LEU A 47 1.13 -9.59 -9.33
C LEU A 47 1.71 -8.17 -9.45
N LYS A 48 1.59 -7.53 -10.62
CA LYS A 48 1.98 -6.14 -10.77
C LYS A 48 0.90 -5.21 -10.27
N PHE A 49 1.35 -4.11 -9.68
CA PHE A 49 0.47 -3.09 -9.15
C PHE A 49 -0.35 -2.39 -10.25
N ILE A 50 -1.66 -2.27 -10.02
CA ILE A 50 -2.59 -1.53 -10.89
C ILE A 50 -3.03 -0.22 -10.20
N SER A 51 -3.54 -0.33 -8.97
CA SER A 51 -4.08 0.82 -8.23
C SER A 51 -4.17 0.51 -6.73
N ALA A 52 -4.18 1.57 -5.93
CA ALA A 52 -4.48 1.48 -4.51
C ALA A 52 -5.32 2.68 -4.07
N TYR A 53 -6.24 2.44 -3.16
CA TYR A 53 -7.02 3.49 -2.50
C TYR A 53 -7.47 3.04 -1.11
N TYR A 54 -7.63 4.00 -0.21
CA TYR A 54 -8.19 3.75 1.11
C TYR A 54 -9.71 3.63 1.02
N LEU A 55 -10.30 2.71 1.80
CA LEU A 55 -11.75 2.52 1.81
C LEU A 55 -12.49 3.64 2.54
N ASP A 56 -11.83 4.30 3.49
CA ASP A 56 -12.34 5.51 4.15
C ASP A 56 -11.58 6.73 3.63
N GLU A 57 -12.26 7.57 2.85
CA GLU A 57 -11.72 8.79 2.26
C GLU A 57 -11.35 9.84 3.31
N THR A 58 -12.09 9.91 4.42
CA THR A 58 -11.88 10.92 5.48
C THR A 58 -10.56 10.72 6.23
N ARG A 59 -10.02 9.50 6.16
CA ARG A 59 -8.78 9.08 6.82
C ARG A 59 -7.72 8.66 5.81
N ALA A 60 -7.92 8.98 4.53
CA ALA A 60 -6.98 8.64 3.48
C ALA A 60 -5.67 9.41 3.66
N GLN A 61 -4.57 8.74 3.36
CA GLN A 61 -3.23 9.34 3.29
C GLN A 61 -2.73 9.29 1.86
N THR A 62 -1.75 10.14 1.54
CA THR A 62 -1.12 10.13 0.21
C THR A 62 -0.42 8.80 -0.05
N ILE A 63 -0.79 8.14 -1.14
CA ILE A 63 -0.12 6.92 -1.61
C ILE A 63 1.09 7.34 -2.45
N ILE A 64 2.27 6.89 -2.04
CA ILE A 64 3.53 7.19 -2.73
C ILE A 64 3.86 6.05 -3.70
N GLN A 65 4.18 6.41 -4.93
CA GLN A 65 4.64 5.50 -5.98
C GLN A 65 5.87 6.12 -6.64
N ASN A 66 6.85 5.30 -7.01
CA ASN A 66 7.87 5.78 -7.94
C ASN A 66 7.28 5.72 -9.36
N LYS A 67 7.36 6.83 -10.09
CA LYS A 67 7.21 6.82 -11.54
C LYS A 67 8.41 6.14 -12.18
#